data_AF-A0A8T4YS20-F1
#
_entry.id   AF-A0A8T4YS20-F1
#
_cell.length_a   1.000
_cell.length_b   1.000
_cell.length_c   1.000
_cell.angle_alpha   90.00
_cell.angle_beta   90.00
_cell.angle_gamma   90.00
#
_symmetry.space_group_name_H-M   'P 1'
#
loop_
_entity.id
_entity.type
_entity.pdbx_description
1 polymer ?
#
loop_
_entity_poly.entity_id
_entity_poly.type
_entity_poly.pdbx_seq_one_letter_code
_entity_poly.pdbx_strand_id
1 'polypeptide(L)'
;MGRACRQGEICTAAQISRRTFYNWWNRYQQCGLEGLEPRSRAPHNVHRTDPNIIGKVTQLRRTKSWGPQLIAGYLRSQGTEVGSMTVHVSYAVKA
;
A
#
# COMPACT_ATOMS: atom_id res chain seq x y z
N MET A 1 33.64 21.56 -24.83
CA MET A 1 32.30 22.18 -24.69
C MET A 1 31.28 21.05 -24.54
N GLY A 2 30.82 20.78 -23.31
CA GLY A 2 29.80 19.77 -23.07
C GLY A 2 28.47 20.25 -23.63
N ARG A 3 27.84 19.48 -24.52
CA ARG A 3 26.49 19.78 -24.99
C ARG A 3 25.54 19.78 -23.80
N ALA A 4 24.80 20.86 -23.63
CA ALA A 4 23.62 20.86 -22.78
C ALA A 4 22.56 19.98 -23.47
N CYS A 5 22.48 18.71 -23.09
CA CYS A 5 21.45 17.80 -23.57
C CYS A 5 20.09 18.32 -23.09
N ARG A 6 19.13 18.48 -24.02
CA ARG A 6 17.80 18.95 -23.69
C ARG A 6 17.08 17.87 -22.87
N GLN A 7 16.28 18.25 -21.89
CA GLN A 7 15.56 17.30 -21.03
C GLN A 7 14.70 16.31 -21.83
N GLY A 8 14.19 16.73 -22.99
CA GLY A 8 13.46 15.88 -23.93
C GLY A 8 14.32 14.77 -24.55
N GLU A 9 15.56 15.08 -24.95
CA GLU A 9 16.49 14.10 -25.52
C GLU A 9 16.87 13.05 -24.48
N ILE A 10 17.06 13.48 -23.22
CA ILE A 10 17.33 12.59 -22.08
C ILE A 10 16.14 11.65 -21.83
N CYS A 11 14.91 12.18 -21.80
CA CYS A 11 13.71 11.36 -21.59
C CYS A 11 13.53 10.32 -22.71
N THR A 12 13.77 10.71 -23.96
CA THR A 12 13.67 9.81 -25.12
C THR A 12 14.74 8.72 -25.08
N ALA A 13 16.00 9.08 -24.83
CA ALA A 13 17.11 8.12 -24.76
C ALA A 13 16.93 7.12 -23.61
N ALA A 14 16.42 7.57 -22.45
CA ALA A 14 16.18 6.73 -21.29
C ALA A 14 14.81 6.02 -21.30
N GLN A 15 13.98 6.23 -22.32
CA GLN A 15 12.60 5.70 -22.42
C GLN A 15 11.74 5.96 -21.18
N ILE A 16 11.94 7.12 -20.54
CA ILE A 16 11.18 7.53 -19.36
C ILE A 16 10.24 8.68 -19.68
N SER A 17 9.12 8.75 -18.98
CA SER A 17 8.24 9.91 -19.06
C SER A 17 8.92 11.15 -18.48
N ARG A 18 8.59 12.34 -19.00
CA ARG A 18 9.04 13.62 -18.42
C ARG A 18 8.68 13.75 -16.94
N ARG A 19 7.53 13.21 -16.53
CA ARG A 19 7.09 13.18 -15.13
C ARG A 19 8.06 12.37 -14.27
N THR A 20 8.50 11.22 -14.75
CA THR A 20 9.52 10.40 -14.06
C THR A 20 10.83 11.17 -13.93
N PHE A 21 11.29 11.82 -15.01
CA PHE A 21 12.49 12.66 -14.99
C PHE A 21 12.42 13.74 -13.90
N TYR A 22 11.36 14.54 -13.85
CA TYR A 22 11.22 15.58 -12.83
C TYR A 22 11.10 15.04 -11.41
N ASN A 23 10.43 13.89 -11.22
CA ASN A 23 10.38 13.24 -9.90
C ASN A 23 11.77 12.83 -9.42
N TRP A 24 12.59 12.27 -10.30
CA TRP A 24 13.97 11.88 -9.98
C TRP A 24 14.86 13.09 -9.77
N TRP A 25 14.74 14.11 -10.63
CA TRP A 25 15.47 15.37 -10.49
C TRP A 25 15.16 16.08 -9.17
N ASN A 26 13.88 16.19 -8.79
CA ASN A 26 13.49 16.80 -7.52
C ASN A 26 14.04 16.02 -6.31
N ARG A 27 14.06 14.67 -6.38
CA ARG A 27 14.66 13.85 -5.32
C ARG A 27 16.17 14.03 -5.24
N TYR A 28 16.85 14.09 -6.39
CA TYR A 28 18.28 14.35 -6.46
C TYR A 28 18.63 15.72 -5.87
N GLN A 29 17.83 16.75 -6.15
CA GLN A 29 18.03 18.09 -5.57
C GLN A 29 17.83 18.11 -4.04
N GLN A 30 16.96 17.26 -3.49
CA GLN A 30 16.65 17.24 -2.05
C GLN A 30 17.59 16.35 -1.23
N CYS A 31 17.98 15.19 -1.77
CA CYS A 31 18.70 14.14 -1.04
C CYS A 31 19.99 13.68 -1.73
N GLY A 32 20.42 14.36 -2.80
CA GLY A 32 21.59 13.95 -3.58
C GLY A 32 21.40 12.57 -4.22
N LEU A 33 22.50 11.81 -4.29
CA LEU A 33 22.49 10.45 -4.86
C LEU A 33 21.60 9.48 -4.07
N GLU A 34 21.50 9.64 -2.75
CA GLU A 34 20.65 8.81 -1.89
C GLU A 34 19.16 8.96 -2.24
N GLY A 35 18.75 10.10 -2.81
CA GLY A 35 17.39 10.32 -3.28
C GLY A 35 16.97 9.48 -4.48
N LEU A 36 17.93 8.88 -5.19
CA LEU A 36 17.70 8.02 -6.35
C LEU A 36 17.53 6.55 -5.98
N GLU A 37 17.84 6.18 -4.73
CA GLU A 37 17.63 4.82 -4.24
C GLU A 37 16.15 4.42 -4.29
N PRO A 38 15.83 3.14 -4.56
CA PRO A 38 14.46 2.63 -4.55
C PRO A 38 13.81 2.86 -3.18
N ARG A 39 12.92 3.85 -3.10
CA ARG A 39 12.11 4.07 -1.89
C ARG A 39 10.96 3.07 -1.85
N SER A 40 10.69 2.57 -0.65
CA SER A 40 9.50 1.76 -0.38
C SER A 40 8.25 2.50 -0.86
N ARG A 41 7.42 1.82 -1.66
CA ARG A 41 6.10 2.31 -2.07
C ARG A 41 5.02 1.96 -1.06
N ALA A 42 5.39 1.35 0.07
CA ALA A 42 4.45 0.98 1.10
C ALA A 42 3.78 2.23 1.68
N PRO A 43 2.46 2.20 1.92
CA PRO A 43 1.77 3.32 2.56
C PRO A 43 2.36 3.57 3.95
N HIS A 44 2.70 4.83 4.23
CA HIS A 44 3.24 5.24 5.52
C HIS A 44 2.23 5.09 6.66
N ASN A 45 0.94 5.32 6.37
CA ASN A 45 -0.15 5.17 7.33
C ASN A 45 -1.03 3.99 6.91
N VAL A 46 -0.96 2.91 7.68
CA VAL A 46 -1.88 1.77 7.54
C VAL A 46 -2.80 1.79 8.75
N HIS A 47 -4.10 1.99 8.51
CA HIS A 47 -5.12 1.78 9.52
C HIS A 47 -5.20 0.27 9.82
N ARG A 48 -4.46 -0.18 10.83
CA ARG A 48 -4.47 -1.58 11.25
C ARG A 48 -5.73 -1.84 12.06
N THR A 49 -6.48 -2.85 11.65
CA THR A 49 -7.59 -3.40 12.46
C THR A 49 -7.05 -3.91 13.78
N ASP A 50 -7.81 -3.73 14.86
CA ASP A 50 -7.46 -4.24 16.19
C ASP A 50 -7.12 -5.74 16.14
N PRO A 51 -5.97 -6.17 16.70
CA PRO A 51 -5.53 -7.56 16.66
C PRO A 51 -6.53 -8.53 17.30
N ASN A 52 -7.33 -8.11 18.28
CA ASN A 52 -8.38 -8.93 18.87
C ASN A 52 -9.49 -9.24 17.87
N ILE A 53 -9.88 -8.25 17.06
CA ILE A 53 -10.87 -8.44 15.99
C ILE A 53 -10.34 -9.41 14.94
N ILE A 54 -9.07 -9.25 14.56
CA ILE A 54 -8.42 -10.17 13.60
C ILE A 54 -8.43 -11.60 14.15
N GLY A 55 -8.08 -11.79 15.43
CA GLY A 55 -8.10 -13.10 16.07
C GLY A 55 -9.49 -13.76 16.05
N LYS A 56 -10.53 -12.99 16.40
CA LYS A 56 -11.93 -13.45 16.32
C LYS A 56 -12.33 -13.84 14.90
N VAL A 57 -12.00 -13.00 13.91
CA VAL A 57 -12.28 -13.27 12.48
C VAL A 57 -11.60 -14.57 12.02
N THR A 58 -10.31 -14.75 12.33
CA THR A 58 -9.55 -15.95 11.94
C THR A 58 -10.13 -17.20 12.59
N GLN A 59 -10.50 -17.14 13.87
CA GLN A 59 -11.08 -18.27 14.58
C GLN A 59 -12.45 -18.67 14.01
N LEU A 60 -13.31 -17.68 13.71
CA LEU A 60 -14.63 -17.92 13.11
C LEU A 60 -14.52 -18.52 11.71
N ARG A 61 -13.53 -18.09 10.90
CA ARG A 61 -13.27 -18.72 9.60
C ARG A 61 -12.84 -20.18 9.74
N ARG A 62 -11.93 -20.50 10.67
CA ARG A 62 -11.43 -21.87 10.85
C ARG A 62 -12.50 -22.82 11.36
N THR A 63 -13.37 -22.34 12.25
CA THR A 63 -14.37 -23.18 12.91
C THR A 63 -15.66 -23.31 12.11
N LYS A 64 -16.08 -22.26 11.40
CA LYS A 64 -17.41 -22.18 10.76
C LYS A 64 -17.36 -22.02 9.24
N SER A 65 -16.20 -21.76 8.64
CA SER A 65 -16.03 -21.48 7.20
C SER A 65 -16.97 -20.40 6.66
N TRP A 66 -17.37 -19.46 7.52
CA TRP A 66 -18.33 -18.41 7.16
C TRP A 66 -17.70 -17.36 6.22
N GLY A 67 -18.53 -16.87 5.30
CA GLY A 67 -18.19 -15.72 4.47
C GLY A 67 -18.01 -14.44 5.29
N PRO A 68 -17.31 -13.42 4.75
CA PRO A 68 -16.97 -12.19 5.47
C PRO A 68 -18.20 -11.43 5.99
N GLN A 69 -19.33 -11.52 5.27
CA GLN A 69 -20.57 -10.84 5.62
C GLN A 69 -21.27 -11.48 6.83
N LEU A 70 -21.23 -12.81 6.94
CA LEU A 70 -21.74 -13.53 8.11
C LEU A 70 -20.87 -13.28 9.35
N ILE A 71 -19.55 -13.26 9.18
CA ILE A 71 -18.62 -12.94 10.27
C ILE A 71 -18.84 -11.50 10.76
N ALA A 72 -19.01 -10.54 9.85
CA ALA A 72 -19.32 -9.16 10.21
C ALA A 72 -20.65 -9.06 10.98
N GLY A 73 -21.70 -9.76 10.52
CA GLY A 73 -22.99 -9.82 11.21
C GLY A 73 -22.89 -10.45 12.61
N TYR A 74 -22.14 -11.53 12.74
CA TYR A 74 -21.91 -12.18 14.03
C TYR A 74 -21.10 -11.30 14.99
N LEU A 75 -20.07 -10.61 14.51
CA LEU A 75 -19.31 -9.68 15.35
C LEU A 75 -20.17 -8.49 15.79
N ARG A 76 -21.06 -8.00 14.91
CA ARG A 76 -22.02 -6.94 15.24
C ARG A 76 -23.00 -7.37 16.33
N SER A 77 -23.50 -8.61 16.31
CA SER A 77 -24.38 -9.11 17.38
C SER A 77 -23.66 -9.28 18.73
N GLN A 78 -22.33 -9.39 18.72
CA GLN A 78 -21.47 -9.39 19.90
C GLN A 78 -21.02 -7.97 20.33
N GLY A 79 -21.61 -6.92 19.76
CA GLY A 79 -21.29 -5.52 20.09
C GLY A 79 -19.99 -4.99 19.47
N THR A 80 -19.37 -5.73 18.54
CA THR A 80 -18.18 -5.28 17.82
C THR A 80 -18.58 -4.80 16.43
N GLU A 81 -18.51 -3.50 16.18
CA GLU A 81 -18.91 -2.95 14.89
C GLU A 81 -17.77 -3.08 13.86
N VAL A 82 -17.91 -4.03 12.93
CA VAL A 82 -16.90 -4.31 11.89
C VAL A 82 -17.57 -4.38 10.52
N GLY A 83 -17.04 -3.64 9.55
CA GLY A 83 -17.49 -3.71 8.15
C GLY A 83 -17.02 -4.99 7.46
N SER A 84 -17.82 -5.53 6.54
CA SER A 84 -17.47 -6.73 5.75
C SER A 84 -16.14 -6.58 5.00
N MET A 85 -15.80 -5.36 4.56
CA MET A 85 -14.52 -5.06 3.90
C MET A 85 -13.32 -5.16 4.86
N THR A 86 -13.49 -4.74 6.12
CA THR A 86 -12.46 -4.87 7.15
C THR A 86 -12.14 -6.34 7.41
N VAL A 87 -13.17 -7.20 7.43
CA VAL A 87 -13.01 -8.67 7.55
C VAL A 87 -12.27 -9.24 6.35
N HIS A 88 -12.57 -8.78 5.14
CA HIS A 88 -11.93 -9.24 3.90
C HIS A 88 -10.45 -8.82 3.80
N VAL A 89 -10.16 -7.53 4.00
CA VAL A 89 -8.80 -6.98 3.89
C VAL A 89 -7.89 -7.49 5.01
N SER A 90 -8.39 -7.61 6.25
CA SER A 90 -7.59 -8.13 7.37
C SER A 90 -7.16 -9.58 7.18
N TYR A 91 -7.93 -10.36 6.39
CA TYR A 91 -7.56 -11.71 6.00
C TYR A 91 -6.47 -11.71 4.91
N ALA A 92 -6.61 -10.87 3.88
CA ALA A 92 -5.66 -10.81 2.75
C ALA A 92 -4.26 -10.36 3.16
N VAL A 93 -4.12 -9.62 4.28
CA VAL A 93 -2.82 -9.15 4.79
C VAL A 93 -2.10 -10.21 5.64
N LYS A 94 -2.77 -11.30 6.05
CA LYS A 94 -2.21 -12.38 6.89
C LYS A 94 -2.19 -13.77 6.23
N ALA A 95 -2.63 -13.90 4.98
CA ALA A 95 -2.45 -15.09 4.16
C ALA A 95 -1.12 -15.00 3.41
#